data_AF-A0A2J7Q5B8-F1
#
_entry.id   AF-A0A2J7Q5B8-F1
#
_cell.length_a   1.000
_cell.length_b   1.000
_cell.length_c   1.000
_cell.angle_alpha   90.00
_cell.angle_beta   90.00
_cell.angle_gamma   90.00
#
_symmetry.space_group_name_H-M   'P 1'
#
loop_
_entity.id
_entity.type
_entity.pdbx_description
1 polymer ?
#
loop_
_entity_poly.entity_id
_entity_poly.type
_entity_poly.pdbx_seq_one_letter_code
_entity_poly.pdbx_strand_id
1 'polypeptide(L)'
;MAHKLKTYICSRILEVVNWKTSQNTFMPSLLSHHITLGKGQKGTNIEFCLPVTSLQKVLSRDKEINMCEVRRIVTDDIICEVHEETIKKDVSIVFEINRNVFIKEVLQDIVSDPIKWRKTLARSLLPHSEEKKVIVEYSSPNIAKPFHMGHLRSTIIGNFTANILEFLSHKVVRINYLGDWGTQFGLLQVGLDMCDYSETMIKQNPLQLLYQAYVEANKRAEIDPSVSARAREAFCSLERGNTDNMKKWQLFRSYTEQELQHVYQRLGIRFDEYRWESQYSGKQISSILHLLETRGLLKNESDGKKVVEINEQWRVPVIKSDGSTLYLTRDIAAALDRYDQHNFTEMLYVVDISQTDHFAALFGVLSSMQLPWASSLKHIKFGRIRGMSTRKGSVVFLSDILDEIRDIMATKQQESHTTKVLLGENNERTADILGTSAVIINDLKQRRKRDYEFDWNRALQAVKKRISCKSVAVIKG
;
A
#
# COMPACT_ATOMS: atom_id res chain seq x y z
N MET A 1 -6.03 -15.79 18.81
CA MET A 1 -7.51 -15.87 18.91
C MET A 1 -7.86 -16.93 19.95
N ALA A 2 -8.91 -16.71 20.75
CA ALA A 2 -9.42 -17.63 21.78
C ALA A 2 -8.34 -18.02 22.81
N HIS A 3 -7.62 -17.02 23.35
CA HIS A 3 -6.46 -17.27 24.21
C HIS A 3 -6.85 -18.05 25.48
N LYS A 4 -7.99 -17.73 26.10
CA LYS A 4 -8.43 -18.44 27.30
C LYS A 4 -8.80 -19.89 27.02
N LEU A 5 -9.47 -20.18 25.90
CA LEU A 5 -9.78 -21.56 25.52
C LEU A 5 -8.53 -22.39 25.24
N LYS A 6 -7.55 -21.81 24.54
CA LYS A 6 -6.25 -22.47 24.36
C LYS A 6 -5.54 -22.71 25.68
N THR A 7 -5.56 -21.74 26.60
CA THR A 7 -4.96 -21.86 27.93
C THR A 7 -5.67 -22.94 28.75
N TYR A 8 -7.00 -23.01 28.68
CA TYR A 8 -7.82 -24.04 29.31
C TYR A 8 -7.46 -25.44 28.80
N ILE A 9 -7.40 -25.63 27.48
CA ILE A 9 -6.97 -26.91 26.89
C ILE A 9 -5.55 -27.28 27.35
N CYS A 10 -4.63 -26.30 27.41
CA CYS A 10 -3.29 -26.55 27.91
C CYS A 10 -3.29 -27.02 29.38
N SER A 11 -4.12 -26.44 30.26
CA SER A 11 -4.19 -26.88 31.66
C SER A 11 -4.73 -28.32 31.77
N ARG A 12 -5.75 -28.66 30.98
CA ARG A 12 -6.32 -30.03 30.94
C ARG A 12 -5.31 -31.07 30.46
N ILE A 13 -4.47 -30.72 29.47
CA ILE A 13 -3.38 -31.59 29.02
C ILE A 13 -2.35 -31.79 30.14
N LEU A 14 -1.93 -30.71 30.82
CA LEU A 14 -0.90 -30.77 31.85
C LEU A 14 -1.35 -31.55 33.10
N GLU A 15 -2.63 -31.45 33.48
CA GLU A 15 -3.23 -32.24 34.56
C GLU A 15 -3.10 -33.74 34.29
N VAL A 16 -3.42 -34.18 33.07
CA VAL A 16 -3.45 -35.59 32.70
C VAL A 16 -2.05 -36.18 32.54
N VAL A 17 -1.09 -35.40 32.04
CA VAL A 17 0.31 -35.81 31.90
C VAL A 17 1.06 -35.76 33.25
N ASN A 18 0.38 -35.42 34.36
CA ASN A 18 0.94 -35.32 35.72
C ASN A 18 2.22 -34.45 35.76
N TRP A 19 2.26 -33.39 34.95
CA TRP A 19 3.43 -32.54 34.85
C TRP A 19 3.40 -31.48 35.97
N LYS A 20 4.29 -31.61 36.96
CA LYS A 20 4.44 -30.63 38.04
C LYS A 20 5.12 -29.37 37.48
N THR A 21 4.35 -28.28 37.33
CA THR A 21 4.89 -26.96 37.05
C THR A 21 5.64 -26.44 38.30
N SER A 22 6.96 -26.32 38.22
CA SER A 22 7.72 -25.50 39.18
C SER A 22 7.23 -24.05 39.11
N GLN A 23 7.16 -23.36 40.25
CA GLN A 23 6.63 -21.99 40.37
C GLN A 23 7.25 -20.94 39.42
N ASN A 24 8.40 -21.24 38.79
CA ASN A 24 9.11 -20.34 37.87
C ASN A 24 8.95 -20.65 36.37
N THR A 25 8.13 -21.62 35.95
CA THR A 25 7.92 -21.93 34.52
C THR A 25 6.46 -21.78 34.10
N PHE A 26 6.12 -20.60 33.58
CA PHE A 26 4.81 -20.27 33.01
C PHE A 26 4.63 -21.00 31.66
N MET A 27 4.18 -22.26 31.70
CA MET A 27 4.09 -23.19 30.56
C MET A 27 2.81 -23.14 29.68
N PRO A 28 1.60 -22.80 30.18
CA PRO A 28 0.38 -22.86 29.36
C PRO A 28 0.43 -21.97 28.11
N SER A 29 1.13 -20.84 28.20
CA SER A 29 1.32 -19.94 27.06
C SER A 29 2.16 -20.58 25.96
N LEU A 30 3.19 -21.35 26.28
CA LEU A 30 4.07 -21.99 25.30
C LEU A 30 3.32 -23.04 24.47
N LEU A 31 2.53 -23.89 25.12
CA LEU A 31 1.69 -24.89 24.44
C LEU A 31 0.60 -24.26 23.58
N SER A 32 0.03 -23.13 24.01
CA SER A 32 -1.06 -22.45 23.29
C SER A 32 -0.69 -22.01 21.85
N HIS A 33 0.60 -21.75 21.59
CA HIS A 33 1.10 -21.37 20.27
C HIS A 33 1.13 -22.55 19.28
N HIS A 34 1.18 -23.79 19.79
CA HIS A 34 1.16 -25.01 18.99
C HIS A 34 -0.26 -25.53 18.71
N ILE A 35 -1.27 -25.00 19.41
CA ILE A 35 -2.68 -25.32 19.16
C ILE A 35 -3.16 -24.57 17.92
N THR A 36 -3.63 -25.30 16.92
CA THR A 36 -4.17 -24.75 15.67
C THR A 36 -5.69 -24.93 15.59
N LEU A 37 -6.36 -24.09 14.81
CA LEU A 37 -7.80 -24.21 14.57
C LEU A 37 -8.04 -25.19 13.42
N GLY A 38 -8.78 -26.26 13.69
CA GLY A 38 -9.29 -27.21 12.72
C GLY A 38 -10.76 -26.97 12.37
N LYS A 39 -11.29 -27.82 11.49
CA LYS A 39 -12.72 -27.93 11.21
C LYS A 39 -13.06 -29.40 11.24
N GLY A 40 -14.08 -29.77 12.01
CA GLY A 40 -14.49 -31.17 12.07
C GLY A 40 -14.98 -31.71 10.75
N GLN A 41 -15.07 -33.03 10.66
CA GLN A 41 -15.37 -33.76 9.43
C GLN A 41 -16.69 -33.31 8.75
N LYS A 42 -17.64 -32.75 9.51
CA LYS A 42 -18.91 -32.18 9.00
C LYS A 42 -18.91 -30.66 8.83
N GLY A 43 -17.82 -29.97 9.18
CA GLY A 43 -17.64 -28.52 9.05
C GLY A 43 -18.46 -27.66 10.03
N THR A 44 -19.23 -28.27 10.93
CA THR A 44 -20.09 -27.58 11.90
C THR A 44 -19.43 -27.34 13.25
N ASN A 45 -18.48 -28.20 13.62
CA ASN A 45 -17.85 -28.25 14.92
C ASN A 45 -16.50 -27.51 14.88
N ILE A 46 -16.17 -26.82 15.98
CA ILE A 46 -14.91 -26.09 16.13
C ILE A 46 -13.91 -27.01 16.79
N GLU A 47 -12.80 -27.28 16.12
CA GLU A 47 -11.78 -28.18 16.64
C GLU A 47 -10.48 -27.44 16.90
N PHE A 48 -9.83 -27.76 18.01
CA PHE A 48 -8.48 -27.32 18.31
C PHE A 48 -7.56 -28.52 18.19
N CYS A 49 -6.49 -28.40 17.40
CA CYS A 49 -5.58 -29.49 17.10
C CYS A 49 -4.19 -29.19 17.67
N LEU A 50 -3.66 -30.12 18.46
CA LEU A 50 -2.30 -30.08 18.99
C LEU A 50 -1.49 -31.26 18.46
N PRO A 51 -0.48 -31.04 17.59
CA PRO A 51 0.40 -32.11 17.14
C PRO A 51 1.20 -32.70 18.30
N VAL A 52 1.26 -34.04 18.38
CA VAL A 52 1.99 -34.75 19.45
C VAL A 52 3.47 -34.40 19.42
N THR A 53 4.06 -34.23 18.23
CA THR A 53 5.47 -33.79 18.12
C THR A 53 5.71 -32.41 18.73
N SER A 54 4.73 -31.52 18.69
CA SER A 54 4.83 -30.19 19.31
C SER A 54 4.74 -30.29 20.83
N LEU A 55 3.84 -31.12 21.34
CA LEU A 55 3.73 -31.41 22.77
C LEU A 55 5.03 -32.02 23.32
N GLN A 56 5.61 -33.01 22.63
CA GLN A 56 6.90 -33.62 22.99
C GLN A 56 8.06 -32.61 23.02
N LYS A 57 8.11 -31.70 22.03
CA LYS A 57 9.14 -30.65 21.99
C LYS A 57 9.08 -29.72 23.19
N VAL A 58 7.87 -29.36 23.64
CA VAL A 58 7.69 -28.45 24.77
C VAL A 58 7.98 -29.14 26.11
N LEU A 59 7.62 -30.42 26.26
CA LEU A 59 7.76 -31.15 27.53
C LEU A 59 9.16 -31.71 27.81
N SER A 60 10.13 -31.55 26.90
CA SER A 60 11.51 -32.09 26.99
C SER A 60 11.59 -33.63 26.98
N ARG A 61 12.67 -34.15 26.37
CA ARG A 61 12.75 -35.39 25.58
C ARG A 61 12.64 -36.78 26.26
N ASP A 62 12.49 -36.88 27.58
CA ASP A 62 12.71 -38.17 28.25
C ASP A 62 11.43 -38.94 28.67
N LYS A 63 10.24 -38.41 28.38
CA LYS A 63 8.98 -39.15 28.55
C LYS A 63 8.32 -39.37 27.20
N GLU A 64 8.21 -40.63 26.79
CA GLU A 64 7.23 -41.00 25.76
C GLU A 64 5.85 -40.54 26.25
N ILE A 65 5.20 -39.68 25.47
CA ILE A 65 3.84 -39.25 25.77
C ILE A 65 2.94 -40.45 25.53
N ASN A 66 2.41 -41.01 26.61
CA ASN A 66 1.48 -42.10 26.53
C ASN A 66 0.12 -41.55 26.06
N MET A 67 -0.25 -41.82 24.81
CA MET A 67 -1.53 -41.37 24.25
C MET A 67 -2.74 -41.94 25.01
N CYS A 68 -2.60 -43.08 25.68
CA CYS A 68 -3.64 -43.59 26.58
C CYS A 68 -3.88 -42.67 27.79
N GLU A 69 -2.89 -41.89 28.21
CA GLU A 69 -3.07 -40.86 29.24
C GLU A 69 -3.89 -39.70 28.68
N VAL A 70 -3.54 -39.17 27.50
CA VAL A 70 -4.24 -38.05 26.87
C VAL A 70 -5.74 -38.33 26.66
N ARG A 71 -6.14 -39.57 26.40
CA ARG A 71 -7.55 -39.98 26.32
C ARG A 71 -8.32 -39.87 27.64
N ARG A 72 -7.61 -39.71 28.78
CA ARG A 72 -8.22 -39.47 30.11
C ARG A 72 -8.58 -38.01 30.35
N ILE A 73 -8.34 -37.11 29.39
CA ILE A 73 -8.84 -35.74 29.48
C ILE A 73 -10.37 -35.81 29.59
N VAL A 74 -10.88 -35.39 30.76
CA VAL A 74 -12.32 -35.43 31.03
C VAL A 74 -12.99 -34.33 30.23
N THR A 75 -13.98 -34.71 29.43
CA THR A 75 -14.85 -33.81 28.69
C THR A 75 -15.77 -33.04 29.64
N ASP A 76 -16.21 -31.86 29.20
CA ASP A 76 -17.04 -30.94 29.98
C ASP A 76 -17.94 -30.10 29.04
N ASP A 77 -18.51 -29.02 29.56
CA ASP A 77 -19.36 -28.10 28.79
C ASP A 77 -18.58 -27.29 27.74
N ILE A 78 -17.26 -27.22 27.84
CA ILE A 78 -16.33 -26.53 26.94
C ILE A 78 -15.71 -27.51 25.94
N ILE A 79 -15.09 -28.60 26.41
CA ILE A 79 -14.48 -29.68 25.62
C ILE A 79 -15.50 -30.79 25.48
N CYS A 80 -16.18 -30.85 24.34
CA CYS A 80 -17.24 -31.82 24.08
C CYS A 80 -16.70 -33.22 23.78
N GLU A 81 -15.58 -33.29 23.07
CA GLU A 81 -14.95 -34.56 22.68
C GLU A 81 -13.43 -34.38 22.56
N VAL A 82 -12.68 -35.45 22.84
CA VAL A 82 -11.24 -35.52 22.59
C VAL A 82 -10.95 -36.79 21.80
N HIS A 83 -10.32 -36.65 20.64
CA HIS A 83 -9.95 -37.77 19.80
C HIS A 83 -8.59 -37.55 19.14
N GLU A 84 -8.07 -38.59 18.49
CA GLU A 84 -6.81 -38.56 17.77
C GLU A 84 -7.09 -38.54 16.28
N GLU A 85 -6.38 -37.69 15.55
CA GLU A 85 -6.43 -37.65 14.09
C GLU A 85 -5.02 -37.56 13.52
N THR A 86 -4.76 -38.30 12.45
CA THR A 86 -3.49 -38.18 11.72
C THR A 86 -3.58 -37.04 10.71
N ILE A 87 -2.97 -35.90 11.03
CA ILE A 87 -2.95 -34.71 10.18
C ILE A 87 -1.54 -34.57 9.60
N LYS A 88 -1.42 -34.59 8.26
CA LYS A 88 -0.15 -34.38 7.53
C LYS A 88 1.00 -35.28 8.02
N LYS A 89 0.72 -36.55 8.31
CA LYS A 89 1.67 -37.58 8.80
C LYS A 89 2.13 -37.40 10.26
N ASP A 90 1.50 -36.53 11.03
CA ASP A 90 1.68 -36.43 12.47
C ASP A 90 0.37 -36.76 13.19
N VAL A 91 0.47 -37.43 14.34
CA VAL A 91 -0.70 -37.68 15.19
C VAL A 91 -0.99 -36.39 15.95
N SER A 92 -2.21 -35.88 15.82
CA SER A 92 -2.68 -34.70 16.53
C SER A 92 -3.76 -35.08 17.53
N ILE A 93 -3.70 -34.47 18.70
CA ILE A 93 -4.78 -34.50 19.69
C ILE A 93 -5.78 -33.44 19.26
N VAL A 94 -7.02 -33.85 19.00
CA VAL A 94 -8.10 -33.00 18.53
C VAL A 94 -9.11 -32.83 19.66
N PHE A 95 -9.41 -31.58 19.97
CA PHE A 95 -10.39 -31.17 20.96
C PHE A 95 -11.59 -30.56 20.25
N GLU A 96 -12.74 -31.21 20.31
CA GLU A 96 -14.00 -30.60 19.87
C GLU A 96 -14.47 -29.61 20.94
N ILE A 97 -14.59 -28.34 20.54
CA ILE A 97 -14.95 -27.24 21.43
C ILE A 97 -16.39 -26.84 21.18
N ASN A 98 -17.12 -26.62 22.28
CA ASN A 98 -18.47 -26.10 22.25
C ASN A 98 -18.51 -24.78 21.46
N ARG A 99 -19.25 -24.80 20.34
CA ARG A 99 -19.33 -23.69 19.40
C ARG A 99 -19.82 -22.39 20.04
N ASN A 100 -20.78 -22.46 20.95
CA ASN A 100 -21.34 -21.27 21.59
C ASN A 100 -20.33 -20.64 22.55
N VAL A 101 -19.59 -21.47 23.29
CA VAL A 101 -18.49 -21.02 24.16
C VAL A 101 -17.37 -20.39 23.32
N PHE A 102 -16.98 -21.03 22.21
CA PHE A 102 -15.98 -20.48 21.28
C PHE A 102 -16.40 -19.12 20.71
N ILE A 103 -17.62 -19.00 20.18
CA ILE A 103 -18.13 -17.74 19.63
C ILE A 103 -18.17 -16.66 20.71
N LYS A 104 -18.72 -16.98 21.89
CA LYS A 104 -18.80 -16.05 23.02
C LYS A 104 -17.41 -15.56 23.41
N GLU A 105 -16.44 -16.46 23.54
CA GLU A 105 -15.07 -16.11 23.92
C GLU A 105 -14.39 -15.24 22.86
N VAL A 106 -14.51 -15.58 21.57
CA VAL A 106 -13.93 -14.78 20.49
C VAL A 106 -14.54 -13.38 20.44
N LEU A 107 -15.85 -13.27 20.60
CA LEU A 107 -16.53 -11.96 20.64
C LEU A 107 -16.14 -11.16 21.88
N GLN A 108 -16.06 -11.79 23.05
CA GLN A 108 -15.60 -11.14 24.27
C GLN A 108 -14.15 -10.67 24.17
N ASP A 109 -13.25 -11.48 23.61
CA ASP A 109 -11.86 -11.10 23.34
C ASP A 109 -11.78 -9.88 22.41
N ILE A 110 -12.63 -9.81 21.38
CA ILE A 110 -12.67 -8.68 20.43
C ILE A 110 -13.23 -7.41 21.10
N VAL A 111 -14.32 -7.53 21.86
CA VAL A 111 -15.05 -6.38 22.42
C VAL A 111 -14.37 -5.81 23.66
N SER A 112 -13.77 -6.66 24.51
CA SER A 112 -13.14 -6.23 25.77
C SER A 112 -11.92 -5.34 25.56
N ASP A 113 -11.08 -5.66 24.58
CA ASP A 113 -9.92 -4.84 24.21
C ASP A 113 -9.57 -5.02 22.71
N PRO A 114 -10.21 -4.25 21.83
CA PRO A 114 -9.99 -4.33 20.39
C PRO A 114 -8.54 -4.07 19.98
N ILE A 115 -7.83 -3.20 20.73
CA ILE A 115 -6.45 -2.82 20.45
C ILE A 115 -5.51 -3.98 20.77
N LYS A 116 -5.65 -4.59 21.96
CA LYS A 116 -4.87 -5.77 22.35
C LYS A 116 -5.19 -6.96 21.46
N TRP A 117 -6.46 -7.16 21.10
CA TRP A 117 -6.84 -8.20 20.15
C TRP A 117 -6.14 -8.03 18.80
N ARG A 118 -6.15 -6.80 18.24
CA ARG A 118 -5.46 -6.48 16.98
C ARG A 118 -3.95 -6.73 17.08
N LYS A 119 -3.30 -6.26 18.14
CA LYS A 119 -1.85 -6.49 18.37
C LYS A 119 -1.52 -7.98 18.50
N THR A 120 -2.37 -8.74 19.19
CA THR A 120 -2.20 -10.18 19.36
C THR A 120 -2.37 -10.91 18.02
N LEU A 121 -3.37 -10.51 17.22
CA LEU A 121 -3.59 -11.04 15.89
C LEU A 121 -2.38 -10.77 14.97
N ALA A 122 -1.90 -9.52 14.94
CA ALA A 122 -0.70 -9.13 14.19
C ALA A 122 0.52 -9.99 14.54
N ARG A 123 0.81 -10.13 15.84
CA ARG A 123 1.93 -10.96 16.34
C ARG A 123 1.74 -12.44 16.01
N SER A 124 0.50 -12.94 15.98
CA SER A 124 0.22 -14.34 15.63
C SER A 124 0.35 -14.63 14.14
N LEU A 125 0.15 -13.64 13.27
CA LEU A 125 0.33 -13.77 11.81
C LEU A 125 1.81 -13.77 11.43
N LEU A 126 2.63 -13.00 12.15
CA LEU A 126 4.08 -12.95 11.95
C LEU A 126 4.81 -13.18 13.30
N PRO A 127 4.78 -14.41 13.82
CA PRO A 127 5.54 -14.75 15.02
C PRO A 127 7.03 -14.52 14.72
N HIS A 128 7.72 -13.81 15.61
CA HIS A 128 9.13 -13.41 15.47
C HIS A 128 9.44 -12.26 14.49
N SER A 129 8.45 -11.55 13.97
CA SER A 129 8.75 -10.30 13.27
C SER A 129 9.13 -9.21 14.27
N GLU A 130 10.33 -8.68 14.14
CA GLU A 130 10.72 -7.44 14.80
C GLU A 130 9.96 -6.24 14.22
N GLU A 131 9.77 -5.22 15.05
CA GLU A 131 9.29 -3.93 14.58
C GLU A 131 10.29 -3.36 13.57
N LYS A 132 9.79 -2.87 12.43
CA LYS A 132 10.60 -2.28 11.37
C LYS A 132 10.13 -0.86 11.14
N LYS A 133 11.04 0.03 10.76
CA LYS A 133 10.69 1.33 10.19
C LYS A 133 10.64 1.20 8.66
N VAL A 134 9.47 1.35 8.07
CA VAL A 134 9.23 1.12 6.65
C VAL A 134 8.74 2.41 5.98
N ILE A 135 9.44 2.84 4.94
CA ILE A 135 8.94 3.90 4.07
C ILE A 135 8.10 3.26 2.96
N VAL A 136 6.92 3.82 2.67
CA VAL A 136 6.12 3.45 1.51
C VAL A 136 5.90 4.69 0.67
N GLU A 137 6.51 4.73 -0.51
CA GLU A 137 6.35 5.80 -1.48
C GLU A 137 5.35 5.37 -2.56
N TYR A 138 4.32 6.19 -2.77
CA TYR A 138 3.25 5.90 -3.71
C TYR A 138 2.49 7.15 -4.18
N SER A 139 1.60 6.97 -5.15
CA SER A 139 0.85 8.01 -5.85
C SER A 139 1.72 8.82 -6.80
N SER A 140 2.60 9.66 -6.24
CA SER A 140 3.62 10.45 -6.94
C SER A 140 3.16 11.10 -8.26
N PRO A 141 2.03 11.84 -8.30
CA PRO A 141 1.58 12.49 -9.52
C PRO A 141 2.48 13.65 -9.95
N ASN A 142 2.44 13.95 -11.24
CA ASN A 142 3.00 15.19 -11.78
C ASN A 142 2.04 16.36 -11.55
N ILE A 143 2.58 17.52 -11.20
CA ILE A 143 1.81 18.75 -11.08
C ILE A 143 1.37 19.23 -12.48
N ALA A 144 0.23 19.92 -12.52
CA ALA A 144 -0.37 20.48 -13.73
C ALA A 144 -0.74 19.44 -14.81
N LYS A 145 -0.73 18.14 -14.46
CA LYS A 145 -1.33 17.07 -15.25
C LYS A 145 -2.51 16.48 -14.48
N PRO A 146 -3.60 16.12 -15.16
CA PRO A 146 -4.74 15.49 -14.51
C PRO A 146 -4.28 14.20 -13.83
N PHE A 147 -4.79 13.98 -12.62
CA PHE A 147 -4.57 12.74 -11.91
C PHE A 147 -5.21 11.59 -12.70
N HIS A 148 -4.39 10.86 -13.46
CA HIS A 148 -4.85 9.72 -14.25
C HIS A 148 -4.77 8.40 -13.46
N MET A 149 -5.35 7.36 -14.04
CA MET A 149 -5.51 6.05 -13.38
C MET A 149 -4.23 5.30 -13.03
N GLY A 150 -3.12 5.56 -13.71
CA GLY A 150 -1.80 5.07 -13.28
C GLY A 150 -1.46 5.51 -11.84
N HIS A 151 -1.78 6.76 -11.49
CA HIS A 151 -1.59 7.26 -10.13
C HIS A 151 -2.60 6.64 -9.18
N LEU A 152 -3.87 6.44 -9.59
CA LEU A 152 -4.88 5.82 -8.71
C LEU A 152 -4.46 4.43 -8.24
N ARG A 153 -3.96 3.60 -9.16
CA ARG A 153 -3.52 2.24 -8.83
C ARG A 153 -2.33 2.22 -7.87
N SER A 154 -1.33 3.07 -8.12
CA SER A 154 -0.24 3.27 -7.15
C SER A 154 -0.79 3.69 -5.78
N THR A 155 -1.76 4.62 -5.78
CA THR A 155 -2.32 5.18 -4.55
C THR A 155 -3.09 4.14 -3.73
N ILE A 156 -3.94 3.34 -4.37
CA ILE A 156 -4.69 2.26 -3.72
C ILE A 156 -3.74 1.20 -3.15
N ILE A 157 -2.82 0.70 -3.98
CA ILE A 157 -1.90 -0.37 -3.59
C ILE A 157 -0.95 0.10 -2.48
N GLY A 158 -0.43 1.32 -2.60
CA GLY A 158 0.49 1.89 -1.62
C GLY A 158 -0.18 2.14 -0.28
N ASN A 159 -1.36 2.75 -0.26
CA ASN A 159 -2.13 2.94 0.97
C ASN A 159 -2.49 1.59 1.62
N PHE A 160 -2.93 0.61 0.83
CA PHE A 160 -3.22 -0.74 1.34
C PHE A 160 -1.98 -1.43 1.93
N THR A 161 -0.83 -1.31 1.26
CA THR A 161 0.46 -1.84 1.75
C THR A 161 0.86 -1.19 3.07
N ALA A 162 0.79 0.15 3.15
CA ALA A 162 1.08 0.89 4.37
C ALA A 162 0.15 0.49 5.54
N ASN A 163 -1.15 0.34 5.27
CA ASN A 163 -2.14 -0.06 6.29
C ASN A 163 -1.93 -1.48 6.80
N ILE A 164 -1.51 -2.43 5.95
CA ILE A 164 -1.14 -3.77 6.37
C ILE A 164 0.11 -3.72 7.27
N LEU A 165 1.13 -2.96 6.87
CA LEU A 165 2.36 -2.85 7.66
C LEU A 165 2.11 -2.23 9.04
N GLU A 166 1.29 -1.17 9.13
CA GLU A 166 0.85 -0.62 10.42
C GLU A 166 0.01 -1.62 11.21
N PHE A 167 -0.88 -2.37 10.56
CA PHE A 167 -1.65 -3.43 11.22
C PHE A 167 -0.72 -4.48 11.84
N LEU A 168 0.38 -4.82 11.15
CA LEU A 168 1.43 -5.72 11.62
C LEU A 168 2.36 -5.08 12.66
N SER A 169 2.03 -3.88 13.15
CA SER A 169 2.78 -3.13 14.17
C SER A 169 4.17 -2.64 13.72
N HIS A 170 4.39 -2.44 12.43
CA HIS A 170 5.57 -1.72 11.93
C HIS A 170 5.36 -0.20 12.02
N LYS A 171 6.44 0.57 12.15
CA LYS A 171 6.43 2.03 12.01
C LYS A 171 6.46 2.36 10.52
N VAL A 172 5.41 2.99 10.02
CA VAL A 172 5.27 3.29 8.59
C VAL A 172 5.34 4.79 8.35
N VAL A 173 6.11 5.21 7.34
CA VAL A 173 6.11 6.58 6.83
C VAL A 173 5.63 6.55 5.38
N ARG A 174 4.52 7.23 5.11
CA ARG A 174 3.91 7.35 3.79
C ARG A 174 4.41 8.62 3.11
N ILE A 175 5.13 8.45 2.00
CA ILE A 175 5.68 9.56 1.24
C ILE A 175 4.94 9.70 -0.09
N ASN A 176 4.49 10.90 -0.39
CA ASN A 176 4.05 11.27 -1.73
C ASN A 176 5.16 12.10 -2.40
N TYR A 177 5.79 11.57 -3.45
CA TYR A 177 6.89 12.24 -4.13
C TYR A 177 6.41 12.87 -5.44
N LEU A 178 6.12 14.16 -5.39
CA LEU A 178 5.43 14.91 -6.43
C LEU A 178 6.39 15.42 -7.51
N GLY A 179 6.02 15.17 -8.77
CA GLY A 179 6.76 15.63 -9.94
C GLY A 179 6.52 17.10 -10.20
N ASP A 180 7.42 17.96 -9.71
CA ASP A 180 7.28 19.42 -9.75
C ASP A 180 8.43 20.16 -10.45
N TRP A 181 9.28 19.41 -11.16
CA TRP A 181 10.44 19.94 -11.84
C TRP A 181 10.53 19.41 -13.28
N GLY A 182 10.91 20.29 -14.22
CA GLY A 182 11.13 19.92 -15.62
C GLY A 182 10.53 20.90 -16.63
N THR A 183 10.81 20.65 -17.91
CA THR A 183 10.41 21.52 -19.04
C THR A 183 8.90 21.73 -19.18
N GLN A 184 8.09 20.82 -18.62
CA GLN A 184 6.63 20.95 -18.53
C GLN A 184 6.19 22.23 -17.78
N PHE A 185 6.99 22.74 -16.85
CA PHE A 185 6.73 24.01 -16.17
C PHE A 185 7.00 25.23 -17.03
N GLY A 186 8.05 25.17 -17.85
CA GLY A 186 8.31 26.20 -18.85
C GLY A 186 7.13 26.33 -19.81
N LEU A 187 6.59 25.20 -20.27
CA LEU A 187 5.38 25.17 -21.11
C LEU A 187 4.15 25.70 -20.36
N LEU A 188 3.94 25.29 -19.12
CA LEU A 188 2.85 25.80 -18.30
C LEU A 188 2.91 27.33 -18.17
N GLN A 189 4.09 27.89 -17.86
CA GLN A 189 4.26 29.33 -17.73
C GLN A 189 3.95 30.05 -19.04
N VAL A 190 4.51 29.60 -20.16
CA VAL A 190 4.24 30.17 -21.48
C VAL A 190 2.75 30.05 -21.84
N GLY A 191 2.11 28.93 -21.49
CA GLY A 191 0.69 28.71 -21.70
C GLY A 191 -0.20 29.66 -20.92
N LEU A 192 0.15 29.96 -19.68
CA LEU A 192 -0.59 30.93 -18.86
C LEU A 192 -0.51 32.33 -19.46
N ASP A 193 0.67 32.72 -19.95
CA ASP A 193 0.86 33.99 -20.64
C ASP A 193 0.06 34.04 -21.96
N MET A 194 -0.12 32.91 -22.65
CA MET A 194 -0.89 32.81 -23.90
C MET A 194 -2.41 32.85 -23.66
N CYS A 195 -2.88 32.23 -22.59
CA CYS A 195 -4.32 32.12 -22.30
C CYS A 195 -4.90 33.34 -21.56
N ASP A 196 -4.04 34.27 -21.11
CA ASP A 196 -4.41 35.48 -20.38
C ASP A 196 -5.33 35.20 -19.16
N TYR A 197 -5.07 34.11 -18.46
CA TYR A 197 -5.81 33.75 -17.26
C TYR A 197 -5.38 34.64 -16.09
N SER A 198 -6.33 35.41 -15.56
CA SER A 198 -6.12 36.16 -14.32
C SER A 198 -5.91 35.23 -13.13
N GLU A 199 -5.18 35.70 -12.12
CA GLU A 199 -4.98 34.93 -10.87
C GLU A 199 -6.30 34.55 -10.20
N THR A 200 -7.34 35.39 -10.33
CA THR A 200 -8.68 35.12 -9.81
C THR A 200 -9.36 33.95 -10.52
N MET A 201 -9.23 33.84 -11.84
CA MET A 201 -9.74 32.70 -12.61
C MET A 201 -9.02 31.42 -12.20
N ILE A 202 -7.68 31.46 -12.15
CA ILE A 202 -6.85 30.31 -11.75
C ILE A 202 -7.25 29.83 -10.36
N LYS A 203 -7.46 30.74 -9.40
CA LYS A 203 -7.85 30.35 -8.04
C LYS A 203 -9.21 29.63 -7.96
N GLN A 204 -10.13 29.91 -8.87
CA GLN A 204 -11.45 29.26 -8.89
C GLN A 204 -11.40 27.83 -9.46
N ASN A 205 -10.55 27.58 -10.46
CA ASN A 205 -10.42 26.28 -11.13
C ASN A 205 -8.95 25.95 -11.45
N PRO A 206 -8.09 25.77 -10.43
CA PRO A 206 -6.64 25.81 -10.63
C PRO A 206 -6.15 24.66 -11.51
N LEU A 207 -6.48 23.41 -11.18
CA LEU A 207 -5.98 22.26 -11.95
C LEU A 207 -6.47 22.27 -13.41
N GLN A 208 -7.73 22.65 -13.63
CA GLN A 208 -8.31 22.68 -14.96
C GLN A 208 -7.64 23.74 -15.83
N LEU A 209 -7.52 24.98 -15.34
CA LEU A 209 -6.93 26.08 -16.09
C LEU A 209 -5.41 25.90 -16.29
N LEU A 210 -4.69 25.43 -15.26
CA LEU A 210 -3.27 25.10 -15.39
C LEU A 210 -3.06 24.02 -16.46
N TYR A 211 -3.90 22.98 -16.46
CA TYR A 211 -3.81 21.93 -17.47
C TYR A 211 -4.16 22.45 -18.88
N GLN A 212 -5.21 23.26 -19.01
CA GLN A 212 -5.59 23.87 -20.30
C GLN A 212 -4.46 24.73 -20.87
N ALA A 213 -3.85 25.58 -20.04
CA ALA A 213 -2.70 26.39 -20.40
C ALA A 213 -1.52 25.52 -20.86
N TYR A 214 -1.19 24.46 -20.11
CA TYR A 214 -0.14 23.52 -20.49
C TYR A 214 -0.42 22.84 -21.84
N VAL A 215 -1.64 22.36 -22.06
CA VAL A 215 -2.03 21.69 -23.32
C VAL A 215 -1.95 22.65 -24.49
N GLU A 216 -2.39 23.89 -24.32
CA GLU A 216 -2.35 24.91 -25.36
C GLU A 216 -0.90 25.25 -25.75
N ALA A 217 -0.04 25.49 -24.77
CA ALA A 217 1.38 25.70 -25.01
C ALA A 217 2.05 24.49 -25.68
N ASN A 218 1.73 23.27 -25.24
CA ASN A 218 2.32 22.07 -25.82
C ASN A 218 1.91 21.89 -27.29
N LYS A 219 0.62 22.06 -27.62
CA LYS A 219 0.14 22.01 -29.01
C LYS A 219 0.80 23.09 -29.86
N ARG A 220 0.92 24.31 -29.32
CA ARG A 220 1.57 25.41 -30.05
C ARG A 220 3.06 25.14 -30.25
N ALA A 221 3.74 24.54 -29.27
CA ALA A 221 5.15 24.18 -29.33
C ALA A 221 5.48 23.13 -30.41
N GLU A 222 4.52 22.29 -30.81
CA GLU A 222 4.65 21.36 -31.93
C GLU A 222 4.69 22.07 -33.29
N ILE A 223 4.05 23.24 -33.38
CA ILE A 223 3.90 23.99 -34.63
C ILE A 223 4.88 25.18 -34.69
N ASP A 224 5.21 25.76 -33.55
CA ASP A 224 6.04 26.96 -33.41
C ASP A 224 7.26 26.69 -32.51
N PRO A 225 8.46 26.54 -33.10
CA PRO A 225 9.70 26.34 -32.35
C PRO A 225 10.03 27.47 -31.36
N SER A 226 9.50 28.69 -31.56
CA SER A 226 9.72 29.80 -30.64
C SER A 226 9.08 29.57 -29.28
N VAL A 227 7.93 28.87 -29.23
CA VAL A 227 7.25 28.49 -27.98
C VAL A 227 8.10 27.50 -27.19
N SER A 228 8.70 26.52 -27.88
CA SER A 228 9.64 25.58 -27.27
C SER A 228 10.88 26.30 -26.71
N ALA A 229 11.40 27.31 -27.42
CA ALA A 229 12.54 28.11 -26.95
C ALA A 229 12.17 28.94 -25.71
N ARG A 230 11.03 29.64 -25.74
CA ARG A 230 10.50 30.41 -24.59
C ARG A 230 10.26 29.52 -23.37
N ALA A 231 9.72 28.33 -23.56
CA ALA A 231 9.50 27.38 -22.47
C ALA A 231 10.82 26.92 -21.84
N ARG A 232 11.85 26.63 -22.65
CA ARG A 232 13.19 26.30 -22.14
C ARG A 232 13.80 27.48 -21.38
N GLU A 233 13.67 28.70 -21.90
CA GLU A 233 14.17 29.91 -21.25
C GLU A 233 13.46 30.19 -19.93
N ALA A 234 12.12 30.08 -19.89
CA ALA A 234 11.32 30.21 -18.68
C ALA A 234 11.76 29.21 -17.61
N PHE A 235 11.97 27.94 -18.00
CA PHE A 235 12.48 26.92 -17.09
C PHE A 235 13.92 27.23 -16.62
N CYS A 236 14.84 27.62 -17.51
CA CYS A 236 16.20 28.00 -17.13
C CYS A 236 16.21 29.19 -16.14
N SER A 237 15.31 30.16 -16.34
CA SER A 237 15.13 31.31 -15.44
C SER A 237 14.65 30.87 -14.05
N LEU A 238 13.76 29.88 -13.99
CA LEU A 238 13.31 29.26 -12.74
C LEU A 238 14.46 28.51 -12.04
N GLU A 239 15.26 27.73 -12.77
CA GLU A 239 16.43 27.01 -12.20
C GLU A 239 17.50 27.97 -11.65
N ARG A 240 17.64 29.16 -12.25
CA ARG A 240 18.54 30.22 -11.77
C ARG A 240 17.99 30.98 -10.56
N GLY A 241 16.77 30.67 -10.10
CA GLY A 241 16.18 31.24 -8.90
C GLY A 241 15.54 32.62 -9.10
N ASN A 242 15.04 32.95 -10.29
CA ASN A 242 14.26 34.17 -10.50
C ASN A 242 13.07 34.23 -9.53
N THR A 243 13.02 35.28 -8.70
CA THR A 243 12.09 35.40 -7.57
C THR A 243 10.62 35.41 -7.97
N ASP A 244 10.27 36.01 -9.12
CA ASP A 244 8.87 36.14 -9.52
C ASP A 244 8.34 34.84 -10.14
N ASN A 245 9.16 34.18 -10.96
CA ASN A 245 8.83 32.85 -11.50
C ASN A 245 8.73 31.82 -10.37
N MET A 246 9.61 31.90 -9.36
CA MET A 246 9.56 31.02 -8.18
C MET A 246 8.29 31.22 -7.36
N LYS A 247 7.83 32.47 -7.15
CA LYS A 247 6.57 32.75 -6.44
C LYS A 247 5.36 32.16 -7.15
N LYS A 248 5.23 32.37 -8.47
CA LYS A 248 4.13 31.80 -9.27
C LYS A 248 4.14 30.29 -9.23
N TRP A 249 5.32 29.68 -9.37
CA TRP A 249 5.48 28.23 -9.29
C TRP A 249 5.10 27.67 -7.91
N GLN A 250 5.54 28.30 -6.81
CA GLN A 250 5.12 27.92 -5.46
C GLN A 250 3.60 28.02 -5.27
N LEU A 251 2.98 29.06 -5.83
CA LEU A 251 1.53 29.21 -5.79
C LEU A 251 0.82 28.05 -6.51
N PHE A 252 1.23 27.72 -7.74
CA PHE A 252 0.63 26.61 -8.51
C PHE A 252 0.84 25.24 -7.85
N ARG A 253 2.00 25.05 -7.20
CA ARG A 253 2.26 23.88 -6.36
C ARG A 253 1.24 23.79 -5.23
N SER A 254 1.02 24.89 -4.51
CA SER A 254 0.07 24.91 -3.39
C SER A 254 -1.36 24.57 -3.82
N TYR A 255 -1.82 25.09 -4.96
CA TYR A 255 -3.16 24.75 -5.49
C TYR A 255 -3.27 23.27 -5.86
N THR A 256 -2.24 22.73 -6.50
CA THR A 256 -2.21 21.31 -6.87
C THR A 256 -2.20 20.41 -5.65
N GLU A 257 -1.42 20.77 -4.63
CA GLU A 257 -1.36 20.03 -3.37
C GLU A 257 -2.73 20.00 -2.67
N GLN A 258 -3.38 21.16 -2.56
CA GLN A 258 -4.71 21.28 -1.94
C GLN A 258 -5.73 20.40 -2.65
N GLU A 259 -5.82 20.48 -3.98
CA GLU A 259 -6.74 19.65 -4.76
C GLU A 259 -6.46 18.15 -4.60
N LEU A 260 -5.19 17.74 -4.64
CA LEU A 260 -4.79 16.35 -4.40
C LEU A 260 -5.20 15.89 -2.99
N GLN A 261 -5.03 16.72 -1.97
CA GLN A 261 -5.45 16.41 -0.59
C GLN A 261 -6.95 16.15 -0.50
N HIS A 262 -7.79 16.94 -1.16
CA HIS A 262 -9.25 16.70 -1.20
C HIS A 262 -9.58 15.34 -1.82
N VAL A 263 -8.94 15.00 -2.94
CA VAL A 263 -9.14 13.72 -3.62
C VAL A 263 -8.65 12.54 -2.76
N TYR A 264 -7.49 12.68 -2.11
CA TYR A 264 -6.98 11.64 -1.21
C TYR A 264 -7.89 11.44 0.01
N GLN A 265 -8.40 12.53 0.60
CA GLN A 265 -9.33 12.45 1.72
C GLN A 265 -10.60 11.70 1.33
N ARG A 266 -11.17 11.98 0.15
CA ARG A 266 -12.33 11.27 -0.39
C ARG A 266 -12.05 9.77 -0.57
N LEU A 267 -10.84 9.40 -0.99
CA LEU A 267 -10.39 8.00 -1.09
C LEU A 267 -10.04 7.35 0.27
N GLY A 268 -10.06 8.09 1.38
CA GLY A 268 -9.62 7.59 2.69
C GLY A 268 -8.11 7.36 2.75
N ILE A 269 -7.33 8.18 2.05
CA ILE A 269 -5.88 8.07 1.92
C ILE A 269 -5.22 9.25 2.61
N ARG A 270 -4.13 8.99 3.33
CA ARG A 270 -3.31 9.99 4.00
C ARG A 270 -1.84 9.81 3.64
N PHE A 271 -1.08 10.89 3.72
CA PHE A 271 0.38 10.87 3.63
C PHE A 271 0.96 11.51 4.87
N ASP A 272 2.13 11.01 5.29
CA ASP A 272 2.87 11.57 6.41
C ASP A 272 3.80 12.69 5.92
N GLU A 273 4.29 12.58 4.68
CA GLU A 273 5.18 13.56 4.06
C GLU A 273 4.87 13.77 2.57
N TYR A 274 4.92 15.04 2.17
CA TYR A 274 4.94 15.46 0.77
C TYR A 274 6.36 15.91 0.41
N ARG A 275 6.95 15.26 -0.59
CA ARG A 275 8.30 15.52 -1.11
C ARG A 275 8.21 15.89 -2.57
N TRP A 276 9.22 16.57 -3.08
CA TRP A 276 9.16 17.18 -4.41
C TRP A 276 10.49 17.04 -5.14
N GLU A 277 10.44 16.80 -6.45
CA GLU A 277 11.63 16.68 -7.29
C GLU A 277 12.54 17.91 -7.21
N SER A 278 11.94 19.10 -7.09
CA SER A 278 12.63 20.38 -7.00
C SER A 278 13.52 20.55 -5.77
N GLN A 279 13.26 19.79 -4.70
CA GLN A 279 14.08 19.77 -3.49
C GLN A 279 15.49 19.23 -3.77
N TYR A 280 15.66 18.48 -4.85
CA TYR A 280 16.90 17.84 -5.25
C TYR A 280 17.52 18.53 -6.46
N SER A 281 17.72 19.86 -6.38
CA SER A 281 18.32 20.66 -7.47
C SER A 281 19.68 21.26 -7.07
N GLY A 282 20.62 21.35 -8.03
CA GLY A 282 21.90 22.05 -7.87
C GLY A 282 22.84 21.48 -6.79
N LYS A 283 22.71 21.95 -5.54
CA LYS A 283 23.65 21.69 -4.44
C LYS A 283 23.65 20.22 -3.98
N GLN A 284 22.47 19.63 -3.82
CA GLN A 284 22.31 18.22 -3.43
C GLN A 284 22.90 17.31 -4.52
N ILE A 285 22.61 17.62 -5.78
CA ILE A 285 23.15 16.87 -6.92
C ILE A 285 24.68 16.98 -6.97
N SER A 286 25.24 18.17 -6.76
CA SER A 286 26.69 18.37 -6.72
C SER A 286 27.35 17.52 -5.63
N SER A 287 26.73 17.43 -4.45
CA SER A 287 27.21 16.63 -3.33
C SER A 287 27.22 15.13 -3.67
N ILE A 288 26.21 14.66 -4.41
CA ILE A 288 26.10 13.26 -4.86
C ILE A 288 27.14 12.94 -5.93
N LEU A 289 27.33 13.84 -6.89
CA LEU A 289 28.36 13.67 -7.91
C LEU A 289 29.75 13.58 -7.27
N HIS A 290 30.04 14.46 -6.30
CA HIS A 290 31.28 14.39 -5.52
C HIS A 290 31.41 13.06 -4.76
N LEU A 291 30.34 12.57 -4.15
CA LEU A 291 30.34 11.28 -3.45
C LEU A 291 30.62 10.10 -4.39
N LEU A 292 30.00 10.09 -5.58
CA LEU A 292 30.22 9.08 -6.61
C LEU A 292 31.65 9.14 -7.17
N GLU A 293 32.18 10.34 -7.35
CA GLU A 293 33.55 10.57 -7.82
C GLU A 293 34.59 10.13 -6.78
N THR A 294 34.39 10.50 -5.50
CA THR A 294 35.27 10.09 -4.38
C THR A 294 35.32 8.57 -4.22
N ARG A 295 34.23 7.87 -4.55
CA ARG A 295 34.16 6.39 -4.56
C ARG A 295 34.68 5.75 -5.85
N GLY A 296 35.17 6.55 -6.81
CA GLY A 296 35.71 6.07 -8.08
C GLY A 296 34.68 5.53 -9.07
N LEU A 297 33.38 5.71 -8.79
CA LEU A 297 32.26 5.15 -9.55
C LEU A 297 31.82 6.04 -10.72
N LEU A 298 32.02 7.36 -10.60
CA LEU A 298 31.64 8.32 -11.63
C LEU A 298 32.69 8.35 -12.74
N LYS A 299 32.28 8.12 -13.99
CA LYS A 299 33.12 8.22 -15.19
C LYS A 299 32.58 9.31 -16.11
N ASN A 300 33.49 10.03 -16.75
CA ASN A 300 33.15 10.96 -17.82
C ASN A 300 33.29 10.24 -19.17
N GLU A 301 32.26 10.28 -19.99
CA GLU A 301 32.28 9.75 -21.35
C GLU A 301 32.77 10.83 -22.33
N SER A 302 33.24 10.40 -23.51
CA SER A 302 33.80 11.29 -24.53
C SER A 302 32.80 12.31 -25.09
N ASP A 303 31.50 12.04 -24.96
CA ASP A 303 30.41 12.91 -25.38
C ASP A 303 29.97 13.92 -24.29
N GLY A 304 30.69 13.98 -23.16
CA GLY A 304 30.42 14.88 -22.05
C GLY A 304 29.39 14.36 -21.04
N LYS A 305 28.80 13.17 -21.26
CA LYS A 305 27.92 12.54 -20.26
C LYS A 305 28.72 12.08 -19.04
N LYS A 306 28.06 12.05 -17.88
CA LYS A 306 28.60 11.35 -16.71
C LYS A 306 27.81 10.08 -16.43
N VAL A 307 28.52 8.98 -16.28
CA VAL A 307 27.94 7.64 -16.05
C VAL A 307 28.48 7.07 -14.75
N VAL A 308 27.65 6.27 -14.08
CA VAL A 308 28.08 5.44 -12.96
C VAL A 308 28.35 4.04 -13.49
N GLU A 309 29.56 3.54 -13.25
CA GLU A 309 29.96 2.18 -13.58
C GLU A 309 29.55 1.25 -12.43
N ILE A 310 28.55 0.40 -12.65
CA ILE A 310 28.08 -0.59 -11.67
C ILE A 310 28.94 -1.85 -11.75
N ASN A 311 29.28 -2.27 -12.97
CA ASN A 311 30.25 -3.31 -13.30
C ASN A 311 30.78 -3.10 -14.72
N GLU A 312 31.72 -3.93 -15.17
CA GLU A 312 32.37 -3.82 -16.48
C GLU A 312 31.40 -3.81 -17.68
N GLN A 313 30.19 -4.35 -17.52
CA GLN A 313 29.19 -4.47 -18.59
C GLN A 313 28.00 -3.52 -18.43
N TRP A 314 27.87 -2.85 -17.27
CA TRP A 314 26.69 -2.06 -16.94
C TRP A 314 27.06 -0.67 -16.44
N ARG A 315 26.89 0.30 -17.34
CA ARG A 315 27.06 1.72 -17.10
C ARG A 315 25.73 2.43 -17.18
N VAL A 316 25.48 3.32 -16.22
CA VAL A 316 24.20 4.01 -16.09
C VAL A 316 24.41 5.52 -16.15
N PRO A 317 23.77 6.24 -17.09
CA PRO A 317 23.92 7.68 -17.18
C PRO A 317 23.23 8.39 -16.01
N VAL A 318 23.94 9.34 -15.41
CA VAL A 318 23.44 10.20 -14.33
C VAL A 318 23.44 11.69 -14.72
N ILE A 319 24.31 12.11 -15.64
CA ILE A 319 24.30 13.49 -16.17
C ILE A 319 24.36 13.44 -17.69
N LYS A 320 23.56 14.30 -18.34
CA LYS A 320 23.55 14.43 -19.80
C LYS A 320 24.79 15.20 -20.29
N SER A 321 25.02 15.18 -21.60
CA SER A 321 26.13 15.90 -22.25
C SER A 321 26.06 17.42 -22.08
N ASP A 322 24.86 17.98 -21.90
CA ASP A 322 24.63 19.41 -21.63
C ASP A 322 24.78 19.79 -20.14
N GLY A 323 25.17 18.84 -19.29
CA GLY A 323 25.30 19.04 -17.84
C GLY A 323 23.97 18.96 -17.08
N SER A 324 22.83 18.82 -17.76
CA SER A 324 21.52 18.71 -17.11
C SER A 324 21.33 17.34 -16.43
N THR A 325 20.52 17.35 -15.38
CA THR A 325 20.36 16.20 -14.48
C THR A 325 19.21 15.30 -14.94
N LEU A 326 19.40 13.99 -14.79
CA LEU A 326 18.38 12.98 -15.10
C LEU A 326 17.45 12.73 -13.92
N TYR A 327 16.28 12.12 -14.17
CA TYR A 327 15.38 11.66 -13.11
C TYR A 327 16.08 10.71 -12.14
N LEU A 328 16.89 9.79 -12.66
CA LEU A 328 17.68 8.87 -11.85
C LEU A 328 18.56 9.59 -10.82
N THR A 329 19.17 10.71 -11.20
CA THR A 329 20.06 11.48 -10.31
C THR A 329 19.30 12.13 -9.17
N ARG A 330 18.08 12.61 -9.45
CA ARG A 330 17.17 13.09 -8.41
C ARG A 330 16.71 11.95 -7.51
N ASP A 331 16.44 10.76 -8.05
CA ASP A 331 16.01 9.61 -7.25
C ASP A 331 17.13 9.05 -6.36
N ILE A 332 18.39 9.09 -6.82
CA ILE A 332 19.55 8.78 -5.98
C ILE A 332 19.59 9.78 -4.82
N ALA A 333 19.42 11.08 -5.09
CA ALA A 333 19.39 12.11 -4.06
C ALA A 333 18.29 11.87 -3.04
N ALA A 334 17.09 11.57 -3.53
CA ALA A 334 15.94 11.33 -2.68
C ALA A 334 16.11 10.07 -1.83
N ALA A 335 16.70 9.00 -2.37
CA ALA A 335 16.96 7.79 -1.59
C ALA A 335 17.95 8.03 -0.45
N LEU A 336 19.02 8.79 -0.70
CA LEU A 336 20.01 9.17 0.31
C LEU A 336 19.37 10.05 1.40
N ASP A 337 18.67 11.12 1.00
CA ASP A 337 17.99 12.04 1.94
C ASP A 337 16.96 11.32 2.81
N ARG A 338 16.16 10.41 2.22
CA ARG A 338 15.20 9.60 2.96
C ARG A 338 15.88 8.71 3.98
N TYR A 339 17.04 8.13 3.66
CA TYR A 339 17.77 7.31 4.61
C TYR A 339 18.36 8.16 5.74
N ASP A 340 18.93 9.32 5.43
CA ASP A 340 19.50 10.23 6.43
C ASP A 340 18.43 10.75 7.41
N GLN A 341 17.23 11.08 6.89
CA GLN A 341 16.13 11.58 7.72
C GLN A 341 15.46 10.47 8.55
N HIS A 342 15.33 9.27 7.98
CA HIS A 342 14.50 8.23 8.59
C HIS A 342 15.24 7.06 9.19
N ASN A 343 16.45 6.76 8.75
CA ASN A 343 17.18 5.54 9.08
C ASN A 343 16.27 4.30 9.00
N PHE A 344 15.63 4.13 7.85
CA PHE A 344 14.61 3.09 7.66
C PHE A 344 15.23 1.70 7.55
N THR A 345 14.44 0.68 7.91
CA THR A 345 14.79 -0.74 7.74
C THR A 345 14.46 -1.25 6.35
N GLU A 346 13.37 -0.75 5.76
CA GLU A 346 12.95 -1.07 4.39
C GLU A 346 12.30 0.14 3.73
N MET A 347 12.42 0.24 2.40
CA MET A 347 11.72 1.26 1.62
C MET A 347 11.06 0.63 0.40
N LEU A 348 9.75 0.87 0.26
CA LEU A 348 8.89 0.29 -0.75
C LEU A 348 8.47 1.36 -1.75
N TYR A 349 8.92 1.22 -3.00
CA TYR A 349 8.51 2.05 -4.12
C TYR A 349 7.32 1.40 -4.84
N VAL A 350 6.13 1.99 -4.74
CA VAL A 350 4.92 1.46 -5.38
C VAL A 350 4.72 2.13 -6.73
N VAL A 351 5.35 1.57 -7.75
CA VAL A 351 5.43 2.18 -9.09
C VAL A 351 5.09 1.16 -10.19
N ASP A 352 4.61 1.68 -11.31
CA ASP A 352 4.25 0.91 -12.50
C ASP A 352 5.39 -0.01 -12.96
N ILE A 353 5.03 -1.19 -13.47
CA ILE A 353 5.97 -2.23 -13.88
C ILE A 353 6.88 -1.80 -15.03
N SER A 354 6.45 -0.85 -15.87
CA SER A 354 7.29 -0.30 -16.96
C SER A 354 8.52 0.46 -16.46
N GLN A 355 8.56 0.87 -15.19
CA GLN A 355 9.72 1.53 -14.58
C GLN A 355 10.74 0.53 -14.01
N THR A 356 10.62 -0.76 -14.34
CA THR A 356 11.53 -1.81 -13.81
C THR A 356 13.00 -1.50 -14.07
N ASP A 357 13.36 -1.08 -15.28
CA ASP A 357 14.76 -0.85 -15.66
C ASP A 357 15.33 0.37 -14.95
N HIS A 358 14.51 1.41 -14.76
CA HIS A 358 14.86 2.59 -13.96
C HIS A 358 15.16 2.23 -12.51
N PHE A 359 14.29 1.45 -11.86
CA PHE A 359 14.53 1.00 -10.48
C PHE A 359 15.70 0.02 -10.38
N ALA A 360 15.92 -0.83 -11.37
CA ALA A 360 17.10 -1.67 -11.43
C ALA A 360 18.36 -0.80 -11.46
N ALA A 361 18.41 0.21 -12.34
CA ALA A 361 19.51 1.16 -12.41
C ALA A 361 19.72 1.92 -11.09
N LEU A 362 18.65 2.44 -10.47
CA LEU A 362 18.69 3.11 -9.17
C LEU A 362 19.30 2.21 -8.08
N PHE A 363 18.77 0.99 -7.92
CA PHE A 363 19.26 0.06 -6.90
C PHE A 363 20.68 -0.40 -7.19
N GLY A 364 21.04 -0.57 -8.47
CA GLY A 364 22.39 -0.91 -8.89
C GLY A 364 23.40 0.18 -8.54
N VAL A 365 23.08 1.45 -8.80
CA VAL A 365 23.93 2.59 -8.41
C VAL A 365 24.09 2.65 -6.89
N LEU A 366 22.99 2.61 -6.13
CA LEU A 366 23.04 2.67 -4.66
C LEU A 366 23.77 1.49 -4.03
N SER A 367 23.69 0.30 -4.64
CA SER A 367 24.43 -0.88 -4.18
C SER A 367 25.93 -0.76 -4.48
N SER A 368 26.30 -0.21 -5.64
CA SER A 368 27.71 0.03 -6.04
C SER A 368 28.39 1.05 -5.13
N MET A 369 27.61 1.95 -4.54
CA MET A 369 28.03 2.87 -3.50
C MET A 369 28.36 2.17 -2.16
N GLN A 370 28.21 0.85 -2.04
CA GLN A 370 28.48 0.07 -0.82
C GLN A 370 27.66 0.53 0.40
N LEU A 371 26.42 0.98 0.14
CA LEU A 371 25.50 1.41 1.18
C LEU A 371 24.77 0.18 1.75
N PRO A 372 24.94 -0.18 3.04
CA PRO A 372 24.37 -1.42 3.60
C PRO A 372 22.84 -1.52 3.47
N TRP A 373 22.15 -0.38 3.47
CA TRP A 373 20.70 -0.31 3.36
C TRP A 373 20.19 -0.38 1.92
N ALA A 374 21.05 -0.33 0.89
CA ALA A 374 20.60 -0.35 -0.50
C ALA A 374 19.83 -1.65 -0.84
N SER A 375 20.18 -2.77 -0.20
CA SER A 375 19.46 -4.05 -0.36
C SER A 375 18.06 -4.07 0.27
N SER A 376 17.71 -3.05 1.06
CA SER A 376 16.39 -2.91 1.69
C SER A 376 15.35 -2.21 0.82
N LEU A 377 15.77 -1.67 -0.33
CA LEU A 377 14.90 -1.00 -1.30
C LEU A 377 14.13 -2.04 -2.13
N LYS A 378 12.83 -1.85 -2.30
CA LYS A 378 11.97 -2.80 -3.04
C LYS A 378 11.03 -2.07 -3.99
N HIS A 379 10.99 -2.54 -5.23
CA HIS A 379 10.02 -2.08 -6.24
C HIS A 379 8.74 -2.93 -6.21
N ILE A 380 7.67 -2.36 -5.65
CA ILE A 380 6.32 -2.93 -5.62
C ILE A 380 5.62 -2.64 -6.96
N LYS A 381 5.99 -3.43 -7.97
CA LYS A 381 5.48 -3.37 -9.35
C LYS A 381 3.97 -3.58 -9.48
N PHE A 382 3.27 -2.80 -10.29
CA PHE A 382 1.89 -3.06 -10.70
C PHE A 382 1.68 -2.83 -12.21
N GLY A 383 0.66 -3.46 -12.81
CA GLY A 383 0.32 -3.26 -14.24
C GLY A 383 -0.62 -2.08 -14.46
N ARG A 384 -0.87 -1.69 -15.72
CA ARG A 384 -1.68 -0.50 -16.04
C ARG A 384 -3.17 -0.77 -16.03
N ILE A 385 -3.94 0.29 -15.78
CA ILE A 385 -5.40 0.31 -15.99
C ILE A 385 -5.66 0.96 -17.34
N ARG A 386 -6.46 0.29 -18.19
CA ARG A 386 -6.89 0.82 -19.50
C ARG A 386 -8.39 1.07 -19.52
N GLY A 387 -8.87 1.91 -20.43
CA GLY A 387 -10.30 2.04 -20.73
C GLY A 387 -11.14 2.80 -19.71
N MET A 388 -10.55 3.42 -18.68
CA MET A 388 -11.30 4.30 -17.80
C MET A 388 -11.31 5.72 -18.38
N SER A 389 -12.41 6.06 -19.04
CA SER A 389 -12.80 7.43 -19.33
C SER A 389 -14.12 7.77 -18.66
N THR A 390 -14.45 9.06 -18.53
CA THR A 390 -15.84 9.47 -18.27
C THR A 390 -16.72 8.96 -19.42
N ARG A 391 -18.00 8.70 -19.15
CA ARG A 391 -18.95 8.35 -20.24
C ARG A 391 -19.08 9.45 -21.30
N LYS A 392 -18.66 10.68 -20.98
CA LYS A 392 -18.65 11.86 -21.86
C LYS A 392 -17.37 11.98 -22.72
N GLY A 393 -16.36 11.12 -22.53
CA GLY A 393 -15.18 11.05 -23.39
C GLY A 393 -14.20 12.24 -23.32
N SER A 394 -14.31 13.11 -22.32
CA SER A 394 -13.44 14.27 -22.12
C SER A 394 -12.10 13.90 -21.47
N VAL A 395 -11.18 14.86 -21.34
CA VAL A 395 -10.06 14.73 -20.39
C VAL A 395 -10.64 14.44 -19.00
N VAL A 396 -10.08 13.45 -18.34
CA VAL A 396 -10.67 12.85 -17.13
C VAL A 396 -9.82 13.18 -15.92
N PHE A 397 -10.35 14.04 -15.04
CA PHE A 397 -9.80 14.21 -13.71
C PHE A 397 -10.35 13.11 -12.79
N LEU A 398 -9.56 12.72 -11.79
CA LEU A 398 -10.01 11.73 -10.81
C LEU A 398 -11.23 12.22 -10.02
N SER A 399 -11.33 13.52 -9.74
CA SER A 399 -12.54 14.15 -9.16
C SER A 399 -13.79 13.81 -9.98
N ASP A 400 -13.73 14.00 -11.29
CA ASP A 400 -14.85 13.76 -12.20
C ASP A 400 -15.23 12.27 -12.22
N ILE A 401 -14.23 11.37 -12.19
CA ILE A 401 -14.48 9.93 -12.09
C ILE A 401 -15.20 9.62 -10.78
N LEU A 402 -14.73 10.15 -9.65
CA LEU A 402 -15.34 9.89 -8.34
C LEU A 402 -16.76 10.47 -8.25
N ASP A 403 -17.01 11.64 -8.85
CA ASP A 403 -18.36 12.21 -8.95
C ASP A 403 -19.29 11.35 -9.81
N GLU A 404 -18.83 10.90 -10.98
CA GLU A 404 -19.60 9.97 -11.82
C GLU A 404 -19.88 8.64 -11.08
N ILE A 405 -18.92 8.15 -10.30
CA ILE A 405 -19.10 6.96 -9.46
C ILE A 405 -20.18 7.17 -8.40
N ARG A 406 -20.14 8.31 -7.69
CA ARG A 406 -21.15 8.67 -6.69
C ARG A 406 -22.53 8.71 -7.34
N ASP A 407 -22.67 9.38 -8.47
CA ASP A 407 -23.95 9.57 -9.15
C ASP A 407 -24.52 8.23 -9.62
N ILE A 408 -23.68 7.37 -10.25
CA ILE A 408 -24.09 6.01 -10.64
C ILE A 408 -24.53 5.20 -9.41
N MET A 409 -23.81 5.32 -8.29
CA MET A 409 -24.16 4.57 -7.08
C MET A 409 -25.46 5.08 -6.46
N ALA A 410 -25.71 6.39 -6.46
CA ALA A 410 -26.93 7.00 -5.98
C ALA A 410 -28.15 6.51 -6.78
N THR A 411 -28.06 6.46 -8.12
CA THR A 411 -29.10 5.89 -8.98
C THR A 411 -29.32 4.42 -8.66
N LYS A 412 -28.26 3.61 -8.54
CA LYS A 412 -28.38 2.18 -8.20
C LYS A 412 -29.03 1.94 -6.84
N GLN A 413 -28.79 2.81 -5.86
CA GLN A 413 -29.42 2.71 -4.55
C GLN A 413 -30.93 2.96 -4.62
N GLN A 414 -31.36 3.93 -5.44
CA GLN A 414 -32.78 4.23 -5.67
C GLN A 414 -33.50 3.09 -6.42
N GLU A 415 -32.85 2.48 -7.41
CA GLU A 415 -33.44 1.40 -8.22
C GLU A 415 -33.42 0.01 -7.54
N SER A 416 -32.61 -0.15 -6.49
CA SER A 416 -32.40 -1.46 -5.84
C SER A 416 -33.57 -1.85 -4.92
N HIS A 417 -34.23 -2.96 -5.26
CA HIS A 417 -35.24 -3.63 -4.41
C HIS A 417 -34.73 -4.11 -3.03
N THR A 418 -33.41 -4.07 -2.79
CA THR A 418 -32.80 -4.46 -1.50
C THR A 418 -32.45 -3.27 -0.62
N THR A 419 -32.62 -2.04 -1.09
CA THR A 419 -32.46 -0.84 -0.27
C THR A 419 -33.62 -0.75 0.71
N LYS A 420 -33.35 -1.04 1.99
CA LYS A 420 -34.37 -1.12 3.07
C LYS A 420 -34.51 0.15 3.91
N VAL A 421 -33.85 1.24 3.50
CA VAL A 421 -33.79 2.50 4.26
C VAL A 421 -34.34 3.62 3.39
N LEU A 422 -35.07 4.56 3.99
CA LEU A 422 -35.49 5.79 3.33
C LEU A 422 -34.24 6.62 3.00
N LEU A 423 -34.03 6.89 1.72
CA LEU A 423 -32.91 7.69 1.24
C LEU A 423 -33.24 9.17 1.47
N GLY A 424 -32.81 9.71 2.62
CA GLY A 424 -32.87 11.15 2.93
C GLY A 424 -31.63 11.92 2.45
N GLU A 425 -31.40 13.12 3.00
CA GLU A 425 -30.27 14.02 2.63
C GLU A 425 -28.87 13.36 2.70
N ASN A 426 -28.69 12.33 3.54
CA ASN A 426 -27.42 11.57 3.65
C ASN A 426 -27.18 10.53 2.53
N ASN A 427 -28.06 10.46 1.51
CA ASN A 427 -27.93 9.50 0.41
C ASN A 427 -26.63 9.72 -0.38
N GLU A 428 -26.28 10.97 -0.69
CA GLU A 428 -25.09 11.28 -1.49
C GLU A 428 -23.78 10.86 -0.82
N ARG A 429 -23.63 11.11 0.48
CA ARG A 429 -22.46 10.66 1.25
C ARG A 429 -22.34 9.14 1.26
N THR A 430 -23.47 8.44 1.39
CA THR A 430 -23.49 6.98 1.37
C THR A 430 -23.12 6.45 -0.01
N ALA A 431 -23.67 7.04 -1.07
CA ALA A 431 -23.35 6.72 -2.45
C ALA A 431 -21.87 6.93 -2.75
N ASP A 432 -21.29 8.02 -2.25
CA ASP A 432 -19.88 8.36 -2.41
C ASP A 432 -18.96 7.33 -1.73
N ILE A 433 -19.26 6.96 -0.49
CA ILE A 433 -18.51 5.92 0.25
C ILE A 433 -18.61 4.57 -0.46
N LEU A 434 -19.81 4.16 -0.86
CA LEU A 434 -20.03 2.88 -1.54
C LEU A 434 -19.35 2.84 -2.90
N GLY A 435 -19.45 3.91 -3.67
CA GLY A 435 -18.84 4.06 -4.97
C GLY A 435 -17.32 4.03 -4.90
N THR A 436 -16.73 4.84 -4.02
CA THR A 436 -15.28 4.86 -3.77
C THR A 436 -14.77 3.50 -3.31
N SER A 437 -15.47 2.86 -2.37
CA SER A 437 -15.14 1.51 -1.89
C SER A 437 -15.19 0.48 -3.01
N ALA A 438 -16.19 0.57 -3.91
CA ALA A 438 -16.33 -0.34 -5.04
C ALA A 438 -15.14 -0.23 -6.00
N VAL A 439 -14.63 0.98 -6.27
CA VAL A 439 -13.42 1.16 -7.09
C VAL A 439 -12.19 0.58 -6.42
N ILE A 440 -11.98 0.86 -5.14
CA ILE A 440 -10.85 0.32 -4.36
C ILE A 440 -10.86 -1.21 -4.39
N ILE A 441 -12.02 -1.82 -4.09
CA ILE A 441 -12.18 -3.27 -4.10
C ILE A 441 -11.99 -3.84 -5.51
N ASN A 442 -12.51 -3.17 -6.54
CA ASN A 442 -12.39 -3.63 -7.91
C ASN A 442 -10.92 -3.64 -8.38
N ASP A 443 -10.10 -2.65 -8.01
CA ASP A 443 -8.67 -2.65 -8.30
C ASP A 443 -7.93 -3.73 -7.50
N LEU A 444 -8.14 -3.81 -6.18
CA LEU A 444 -7.48 -4.79 -5.31
C LEU A 444 -7.84 -6.25 -5.62
N LYS A 445 -8.99 -6.50 -6.24
CA LYS A 445 -9.39 -7.83 -6.74
C LYS A 445 -8.53 -8.28 -7.94
N GLN A 446 -7.97 -7.34 -8.71
CA GLN A 446 -7.19 -7.69 -9.89
C GLN A 446 -5.82 -8.22 -9.50
N ARG A 447 -5.19 -8.99 -10.39
CA ARG A 447 -3.79 -9.39 -10.21
C ARG A 447 -2.91 -8.14 -10.32
N ARG A 448 -2.22 -7.79 -9.23
CA ARG A 448 -1.36 -6.59 -9.13
C ARG A 448 -0.45 -6.37 -10.35
N LYS A 449 0.29 -7.39 -10.80
CA LYS A 449 1.28 -7.29 -11.89
C LYS A 449 0.67 -7.31 -13.30
N ARG A 450 -0.64 -7.52 -13.46
CA ARG A 450 -1.27 -7.57 -14.78
C ARG A 450 -1.97 -6.25 -15.10
N ASP A 451 -1.90 -5.88 -16.36
CA ASP A 451 -2.78 -4.88 -16.94
C ASP A 451 -4.23 -5.37 -16.87
N TYR A 452 -5.17 -4.45 -16.73
CA TYR A 452 -6.59 -4.76 -16.87
C TYR A 452 -7.38 -3.59 -17.45
N GLU A 453 -8.48 -3.92 -18.11
CA GLU A 453 -9.43 -2.93 -18.64
C GLU A 453 -10.49 -2.64 -17.58
N PHE A 454 -10.67 -1.35 -17.31
CA PHE A 454 -11.70 -0.89 -16.39
C PHE A 454 -13.06 -0.93 -17.08
N ASP A 455 -14.03 -1.50 -16.38
CA ASP A 455 -15.42 -1.55 -16.81
C ASP A 455 -16.29 -1.01 -15.68
N TRP A 456 -17.04 0.05 -15.98
CA TRP A 456 -17.93 0.75 -15.06
C TRP A 456 -19.00 -0.18 -14.44
N ASN A 457 -19.57 -1.06 -15.26
CA ASN A 457 -20.61 -1.98 -14.82
C ASN A 457 -20.03 -3.02 -13.86
N ARG A 458 -18.86 -3.57 -14.18
CA ARG A 458 -18.16 -4.57 -13.37
C ARG A 458 -17.62 -3.96 -12.07
N ALA A 459 -17.07 -2.76 -12.11
CA ALA A 459 -16.50 -2.10 -10.94
C ALA A 459 -17.57 -1.74 -9.92
N LEU A 460 -18.74 -1.27 -10.39
CA LEU A 460 -19.84 -0.82 -9.54
C LEU A 460 -20.92 -1.90 -9.35
N GLN A 461 -20.65 -3.16 -9.71
CA GLN A 461 -21.56 -4.26 -9.44
C GLN A 461 -21.45 -4.66 -7.97
N ALA A 462 -22.52 -4.46 -7.21
CA ALA A 462 -22.70 -5.17 -5.95
C ALA A 462 -22.69 -6.67 -6.28
N VAL A 463 -21.74 -7.40 -5.71
CA VAL A 463 -21.48 -8.79 -6.04
C VAL A 463 -22.75 -9.62 -5.83
N LYS A 464 -23.45 -9.96 -6.92
CA LYS A 464 -24.45 -11.06 -6.98
C LYS A 464 -23.72 -12.40 -6.88
N LYS A 465 -22.84 -12.61 -5.90
CA LYS A 465 -22.58 -13.98 -5.48
C LYS A 465 -23.80 -14.35 -4.66
N ARG A 466 -24.73 -15.06 -5.31
CA ARG A 466 -25.52 -16.08 -4.59
C ARG A 466 -24.49 -16.93 -3.84
N ILE A 467 -24.24 -16.60 -2.58
CA ILE A 467 -23.83 -17.61 -1.63
C ILE A 467 -25.03 -18.55 -1.67
N SER A 468 -24.87 -19.70 -2.33
CA SER A 468 -25.87 -20.74 -2.21
C SER A 468 -25.82 -21.16 -0.74
N CYS A 469 -26.66 -20.55 0.09
CA CYS A 469 -27.14 -21.19 1.30
C CYS A 469 -28.01 -22.37 0.86
N LYS A 470 -27.40 -23.40 0.26
CA LYS A 470 -27.89 -24.76 0.43
C LYS A 470 -27.50 -25.10 1.87
N SER A 471 -28.50 -25.38 2.71
CA SER A 471 -28.42 -25.69 4.14
C SER A 471 -28.74 -24.53 5.10
N VAL A 472 -29.95 -23.98 5.00
CA VAL A 472 -30.75 -23.70 6.21
C VAL A 472 -32.13 -24.29 5.92
N ALA A 473 -32.35 -25.49 6.48
CA ALA A 473 -33.61 -26.24 6.49
C ALA A 473 -34.74 -25.35 7.06
N VAL A 474 -35.93 -25.36 6.46
CA VAL A 474 -37.03 -26.23 6.90
C VAL A 474 -37.06 -26.40 8.41
N ILE A 475 -37.73 -25.49 9.12
CA ILE A 475 -38.65 -25.81 10.22
C ILE A 475 -39.80 -24.80 10.13
N LYS A 476 -40.87 -25.20 9.43
CA LYS A 476 -42.24 -24.73 9.68
C LYS A 476 -43.03 -26.01 9.96
N GLY A 477 -43.63 -26.07 11.14
CA GLY A 477 -44.30 -27.23 11.71
C GLY A 477 -44.21 -27.09 13.21
#